data_AF-A0A852UFE0-F1
#
_entry.id   AF-A0A852UFE0-F1
#
_cell.length_a   1.000
_cell.length_b   1.000
_cell.length_c   1.000
_cell.angle_alpha   90.00
_cell.angle_beta   90.00
_cell.angle_gamma   90.00
#
_symmetry.space_group_name_H-M   'P 1'
#
loop_
_entity.id
_entity.type
_entity.pdbx_description
1 polymer ?
#
loop_
_entity_poly.entity_id
_entity_poly.type
_entity_poly.pdbx_seq_one_letter_code
_entity_poly.pdbx_strand_id
1 'polypeptide(L)'
;MKIVMTMMVRDEADIIAAVVEHSLAQGIDHLIVTDNASVDGTREILEQYEEKGVMTLLHDPEHKKQQAQVVTRMARSAYSEHGADWVINGDADEFVFARDRSLTVRQALEHYSPDLTTFRVPVVNMVGSFGREGSGLARLRFRDERSIEQLNRAGVFAHPTPNAIHVGSDEVEVAHGNHFVSLEQQGDVPEGFELEVLHVPWRSWSQFERKTVAMALGFEANPGLRPSANHHGMRDWRRYKAGVLEDFFALRMPTTSELADGGYVEDTSIIDALRAIGDAAVVPAQLSATLDDGHDEVYSDEQLLRLRERAALFQRYDDVAHEEVRLLREEVDERNSTLYQRELDLVGLRTAYNELGQREAEAQTKLYELQLREDRTAAAEHSAADARAQAARLGAELLGARQQLQAVEQMPAVKLERKARRAAKSVLRR
;
A
#
# COMPACT_ATOMS: atom_id res chain seq x y z
N MET A 1 8.91 -10.47 -28.18
CA MET A 1 8.45 -10.31 -26.80
C MET A 1 9.12 -9.09 -26.20
N LYS A 2 8.33 -8.16 -25.66
CA LYS A 2 8.79 -6.95 -24.97
C LYS A 2 8.40 -7.00 -23.49
N ILE A 3 9.36 -6.75 -22.60
CA ILE A 3 9.19 -6.76 -21.15
C ILE A 3 9.45 -5.35 -20.63
N VAL A 4 8.52 -4.81 -19.85
CA VAL A 4 8.66 -3.50 -19.23
C VAL A 4 8.54 -3.64 -17.71
N MET A 5 9.46 -3.03 -16.98
CA MET A 5 9.38 -2.97 -15.52
C MET A 5 8.90 -1.59 -15.08
N THR A 6 8.02 -1.54 -14.08
CA THR A 6 7.56 -0.28 -13.48
C THR A 6 8.01 -0.19 -12.03
N MET A 7 8.50 0.97 -11.60
CA MET A 7 8.93 1.20 -10.22
C MET A 7 8.48 2.58 -9.72
N MET A 8 8.04 2.66 -8.47
CA MET A 8 7.87 3.94 -7.77
C MET A 8 8.96 4.05 -6.71
N VAL A 9 9.81 5.08 -6.82
CA VAL A 9 11.09 5.14 -6.12
C VAL A 9 11.12 6.35 -5.21
N ARG A 10 11.69 6.21 -4.01
CA ARG A 10 11.94 7.33 -3.10
C ARG A 10 13.16 7.06 -2.23
N ASP A 11 14.18 7.90 -2.36
CA ASP A 11 15.36 7.89 -1.49
C ASP A 11 16.13 6.54 -1.49
N GLU A 12 16.47 6.05 -2.70
CA GLU A 12 17.11 4.75 -2.96
C GLU A 12 18.43 4.93 -3.75
N ALA A 13 19.12 6.06 -3.59
CA ALA A 13 20.33 6.39 -4.34
C ALA A 13 21.48 5.38 -4.10
N ASP A 14 21.45 4.70 -2.94
CA ASP A 14 22.41 3.69 -2.57
C ASP A 14 22.31 2.40 -3.39
N ILE A 15 21.18 2.14 -4.07
CA ILE A 15 20.94 0.87 -4.74
C ILE A 15 20.30 0.96 -6.13
N ILE A 16 19.62 2.06 -6.47
CA ILE A 16 18.78 2.13 -7.67
C ILE A 16 19.55 1.82 -8.97
N ALA A 17 20.82 2.20 -9.05
CA ALA A 17 21.67 1.87 -10.19
C ALA A 17 21.83 0.35 -10.37
N ALA A 18 22.06 -0.39 -9.29
CA ALA A 18 22.18 -1.85 -9.35
C ALA A 18 20.87 -2.51 -9.79
N VAL A 19 19.72 -2.04 -9.30
CA VAL A 19 18.42 -2.60 -9.72
C VAL A 19 18.17 -2.36 -11.21
N VAL A 20 18.44 -1.15 -11.71
CA VAL A 20 18.29 -0.83 -13.14
C VAL A 20 19.21 -1.68 -14.00
N GLU A 21 20.50 -1.75 -13.67
CA GLU A 21 21.49 -2.51 -14.45
C GLU A 21 21.20 -4.02 -14.43
N HIS A 22 20.84 -4.56 -13.27
CA HIS A 22 20.38 -5.95 -13.16
C HIS A 22 19.17 -6.21 -14.06
N SER A 23 18.17 -5.32 -14.01
CA SER A 23 16.94 -5.48 -14.78
C SER A 23 17.22 -5.55 -16.29
N LEU A 24 18.07 -4.65 -16.79
CA LEU A 24 18.51 -4.62 -18.17
C LEU A 24 19.31 -5.88 -18.54
N ALA A 25 20.23 -6.32 -17.67
CA ALA A 25 21.01 -7.54 -17.87
C ALA A 25 20.15 -8.81 -17.89
N GLN A 26 19.02 -8.83 -17.16
CA GLN A 26 18.02 -9.90 -17.20
C GLN A 26 17.13 -9.87 -18.46
N GLY A 27 17.33 -8.89 -19.33
CA GLY A 27 16.64 -8.75 -20.60
C GLY A 27 15.33 -7.99 -20.54
N ILE A 28 15.09 -7.17 -19.50
CA ILE A 28 13.98 -6.20 -19.49
C ILE A 28 14.30 -5.09 -20.50
N ASP A 29 13.36 -4.77 -21.40
CA ASP A 29 13.62 -3.86 -22.53
C ASP A 29 13.59 -2.38 -22.16
N HIS A 30 12.75 -2.02 -21.17
CA HIS A 30 12.52 -0.64 -20.77
C HIS A 30 12.01 -0.57 -19.34
N LEU A 31 12.34 0.51 -18.64
CA LEU A 31 11.80 0.79 -17.31
C LEU A 31 10.91 2.04 -17.34
N ILE A 32 9.79 2.02 -16.61
CA ILE A 32 8.98 3.22 -16.34
C ILE A 32 9.09 3.50 -14.86
N VAL A 33 9.75 4.60 -14.50
CA VAL A 33 10.09 4.90 -13.11
C VAL A 33 9.41 6.19 -12.71
N THR A 34 8.68 6.20 -11.60
CA THR A 34 8.20 7.43 -10.98
C THR A 34 9.06 7.77 -9.76
N ASP A 35 9.80 8.88 -9.82
CA ASP A 35 10.44 9.47 -8.66
C ASP A 35 9.40 10.16 -7.76
N ASN A 36 9.31 9.72 -6.51
CA ASN A 36 8.34 10.19 -5.52
C ASN A 36 8.99 11.20 -4.56
N ALA A 37 9.51 12.27 -5.16
CA ALA A 37 10.17 13.38 -4.48
C ALA A 37 11.36 12.94 -3.63
N SER A 38 12.31 12.25 -4.26
CA SER A 38 13.58 11.88 -3.61
C SER A 38 14.43 13.12 -3.29
N VAL A 39 15.25 13.02 -2.26
CA VAL A 39 16.12 14.10 -1.76
C VAL A 39 17.57 13.67 -1.51
N ASP A 40 17.93 12.46 -1.94
CA ASP A 40 19.22 11.81 -1.65
C ASP A 40 20.13 11.62 -2.88
N GLY A 41 19.73 12.11 -4.05
CA GLY A 41 20.44 11.89 -5.31
C GLY A 41 19.83 10.83 -6.23
N THR A 42 18.76 10.14 -5.80
CA THR A 42 18.10 9.09 -6.60
C THR A 42 17.66 9.62 -7.96
N ARG A 43 17.08 10.82 -8.00
CA ARG A 43 16.58 11.43 -9.22
C ARG A 43 17.70 11.66 -10.23
N GLU A 44 18.82 12.21 -9.80
CA GLU A 44 19.99 12.51 -10.64
C GLU A 44 20.64 11.24 -11.19
N ILE A 45 20.56 10.13 -10.46
CA ILE A 45 20.97 8.81 -10.95
C ILE A 45 20.01 8.33 -12.05
N LEU A 46 18.69 8.42 -11.82
CA LEU A 46 17.67 7.99 -12.79
C LEU A 46 17.71 8.82 -14.08
N GLU A 47 17.92 10.13 -13.99
CA GLU A 47 18.06 11.03 -15.16
C GLU A 47 19.19 10.55 -16.10
N GLN A 48 20.30 10.04 -15.57
CA GLN A 48 21.39 9.49 -16.40
C GLN A 48 20.95 8.27 -17.22
N TYR A 49 20.06 7.42 -16.69
CA TYR A 49 19.55 6.28 -17.44
C TYR A 49 18.47 6.68 -18.44
N GLU A 50 17.64 7.68 -18.11
CA GLU A 50 16.68 8.26 -19.08
C GLU A 50 17.42 8.84 -20.28
N GLU A 51 18.52 9.56 -20.08
CA GLU A 51 19.38 10.08 -21.15
C GLU A 51 19.95 8.98 -22.06
N LYS A 52 20.13 7.75 -21.53
CA LYS A 52 20.55 6.58 -22.32
C LYS A 52 19.40 5.91 -23.08
N GLY A 53 18.17 6.34 -22.85
CA GLY A 53 16.97 5.84 -23.54
C GLY A 53 16.50 4.46 -23.05
N VAL A 54 16.98 3.99 -21.89
CA VAL A 54 16.59 2.69 -21.32
C VAL A 54 15.44 2.80 -20.32
N MET A 55 15.02 4.02 -19.96
CA MET A 55 13.88 4.25 -19.09
C MET A 55 13.09 5.51 -19.47
N THR A 56 11.87 5.59 -18.95
CA THR A 56 11.04 6.79 -18.91
C THR A 56 10.90 7.23 -17.45
N LEU A 57 11.34 8.45 -17.14
CA LEU A 57 11.27 9.01 -15.80
C LEU A 57 10.04 9.92 -15.67
N LEU A 58 9.22 9.62 -14.67
CA LEU A 58 8.06 10.39 -14.27
C LEU A 58 8.35 11.00 -12.90
N HIS A 59 7.65 12.09 -12.57
CA HIS A 59 7.78 12.76 -11.28
C HIS A 59 6.43 12.85 -10.57
N ASP A 60 6.41 12.46 -9.30
CA ASP A 60 5.29 12.66 -8.39
C ASP A 60 5.71 13.54 -7.23
N PRO A 61 5.56 14.88 -7.35
CA PRO A 61 5.95 15.81 -6.29
C PRO A 61 4.96 15.82 -5.12
N GLU A 62 3.81 15.14 -5.25
CA GLU A 62 2.78 15.16 -4.21
C GLU A 62 3.08 14.12 -3.12
N HIS A 63 3.24 14.56 -1.87
CA HIS A 63 3.36 13.66 -0.71
C HIS A 63 2.02 13.03 -0.31
N LYS A 64 1.36 12.33 -1.24
CA LYS A 64 0.14 11.55 -1.02
C LYS A 64 0.44 10.06 -1.12
N LYS A 65 -0.23 9.23 -0.32
CA LYS A 65 -0.13 7.76 -0.42
C LYS A 65 -0.94 7.26 -1.62
N GLN A 66 -0.45 7.54 -2.84
CA GLN A 66 -1.15 7.27 -4.11
C GLN A 66 -0.50 6.19 -4.98
N GLN A 67 0.37 5.36 -4.39
CA GLN A 67 1.14 4.34 -5.11
C GLN A 67 0.28 3.47 -6.04
N ALA A 68 -0.86 2.94 -5.58
CA ALA A 68 -1.71 2.10 -6.42
C ALA A 68 -2.19 2.82 -7.69
N GLN A 69 -2.55 4.11 -7.59
CA GLN A 69 -2.97 4.92 -8.74
C GLN A 69 -1.81 5.21 -9.68
N VAL A 70 -0.63 5.52 -9.13
CA VAL A 70 0.60 5.81 -9.91
C VAL A 70 1.07 4.57 -10.65
N VAL A 71 1.24 3.45 -9.94
CA VAL A 71 1.69 2.17 -10.51
C VAL A 71 0.69 1.64 -11.52
N THR A 72 -0.62 1.77 -11.27
CA THR A 72 -1.65 1.43 -12.27
C THR A 72 -1.48 2.23 -13.56
N ARG A 73 -1.19 3.54 -13.48
CA ARG A 73 -0.93 4.35 -14.69
C ARG A 73 0.33 3.89 -15.42
N MET A 74 1.41 3.60 -14.70
CA MET A 74 2.65 3.08 -15.31
C MET A 74 2.43 1.71 -15.98
N ALA A 75 1.69 0.81 -15.33
CA ALA A 75 1.43 -0.52 -15.88
C ALA A 75 0.59 -0.46 -17.18
N ARG A 76 -0.38 0.46 -17.23
CA ARG A 76 -1.17 0.71 -18.44
C ARG A 76 -0.33 1.35 -19.54
N SER A 77 0.51 2.34 -19.21
CA SER A 77 1.39 2.97 -20.21
C SER A 77 2.46 2.02 -20.74
N ALA A 78 2.95 1.08 -19.93
CA ALA A 78 3.83 0.01 -20.39
C ALA A 78 3.22 -0.76 -21.57
N TYR A 79 1.93 -1.06 -21.53
CA TYR A 79 1.21 -1.66 -22.65
C TYR A 79 0.93 -0.64 -23.76
N SER A 80 0.22 0.45 -23.47
CA SER A 80 -0.33 1.34 -24.50
C SER A 80 0.72 2.19 -25.24
N GLU A 81 1.80 2.56 -24.56
CA GLU A 81 2.85 3.46 -25.10
C GLU A 81 4.13 2.71 -25.45
N HIS A 82 4.47 1.66 -24.69
CA HIS A 82 5.68 0.89 -24.93
C HIS A 82 5.42 -0.46 -25.60
N GLY A 83 4.18 -0.94 -25.72
CA GLY A 83 3.88 -2.21 -26.37
C GLY A 83 4.42 -3.42 -25.59
N ALA A 84 4.37 -3.37 -24.25
CA ALA A 84 4.79 -4.47 -23.39
C ALA A 84 3.92 -5.71 -23.62
N ASP A 85 4.56 -6.86 -23.84
CA ASP A 85 3.91 -8.16 -23.77
C ASP A 85 3.81 -8.62 -22.30
N TRP A 86 4.85 -8.35 -21.50
CA TRP A 86 4.91 -8.60 -20.06
C TRP A 86 5.27 -7.34 -19.27
N VAL A 87 4.64 -7.17 -18.12
CA VAL A 87 4.84 -6.06 -17.19
C VAL A 87 5.25 -6.62 -15.82
N ILE A 88 6.36 -6.10 -15.30
CA ILE A 88 6.87 -6.41 -13.97
C ILE A 88 6.66 -5.18 -13.08
N ASN A 89 5.77 -5.25 -12.10
CA ASN A 89 5.67 -4.21 -11.08
C ASN A 89 6.62 -4.57 -9.93
N GLY A 90 7.70 -3.80 -9.76
CA GLY A 90 8.70 -4.05 -8.72
C GLY A 90 9.03 -2.82 -7.88
N ASP A 91 9.68 -3.08 -6.76
CA ASP A 91 10.23 -2.04 -5.89
C ASP A 91 11.72 -1.78 -6.17
N ALA A 92 12.22 -0.63 -5.72
CA ALA A 92 13.61 -0.18 -5.94
C ALA A 92 14.68 -0.98 -5.17
N ASP A 93 14.27 -1.97 -4.38
CA ASP A 93 15.12 -2.84 -3.59
C ASP A 93 14.93 -4.33 -3.96
N GLU A 94 14.36 -4.61 -5.14
CA GLU A 94 14.03 -5.96 -5.62
C GLU A 94 14.80 -6.37 -6.89
N PHE A 95 15.33 -7.59 -6.90
CA PHE A 95 16.04 -8.19 -8.03
C PHE A 95 15.29 -9.42 -8.54
N VAL A 96 14.71 -9.34 -9.73
CA VAL A 96 13.97 -10.46 -10.36
C VAL A 96 14.96 -11.40 -11.04
N PHE A 97 14.84 -12.70 -10.78
CA PHE A 97 15.64 -13.76 -11.41
C PHE A 97 14.76 -14.90 -11.91
N ALA A 98 15.23 -15.64 -12.91
CA ALA A 98 14.77 -17.01 -13.15
C ALA A 98 15.37 -17.93 -12.08
N ARG A 99 14.58 -18.83 -11.47
CA ARG A 99 15.04 -19.78 -10.44
C ARG A 99 16.19 -20.66 -10.95
N ASP A 100 16.13 -21.08 -12.21
CA ASP A 100 17.30 -21.58 -12.93
C ASP A 100 18.18 -20.39 -13.34
N ARG A 101 19.28 -20.18 -12.60
CA ARG A 101 20.23 -19.08 -12.83
C ARG A 101 21.04 -19.21 -14.13
N SER A 102 20.90 -20.31 -14.88
CA SER A 102 21.45 -20.39 -16.24
C SER A 102 20.62 -19.62 -17.26
N LEU A 103 19.39 -19.22 -16.89
CA LEU A 103 18.48 -18.43 -17.70
C LEU A 103 18.40 -16.99 -17.19
N THR A 104 18.17 -16.06 -18.11
CA THR A 104 17.69 -14.72 -17.76
C THR A 104 16.17 -14.71 -17.55
N VAL A 105 15.64 -13.66 -16.91
CA VAL A 105 14.18 -13.46 -16.79
C VAL A 105 13.50 -13.52 -18.17
N ARG A 106 14.10 -12.90 -19.19
CA ARG A 106 13.60 -13.00 -20.57
C ARG A 106 13.50 -14.43 -21.04
N GLN A 107 14.57 -15.21 -20.90
CA GLN A 107 14.61 -16.59 -21.40
C GLN A 107 13.57 -17.46 -20.70
N ALA A 108 13.34 -17.26 -19.40
CA ALA A 108 12.23 -17.92 -18.71
C ALA A 108 10.86 -17.50 -19.28
N LEU A 109 10.59 -16.19 -19.43
CA LEU A 109 9.31 -15.68 -19.93
C LEU A 109 9.00 -16.08 -21.38
N GLU A 110 9.99 -16.40 -22.21
CA GLU A 110 9.76 -16.92 -23.56
C GLU A 110 9.01 -18.27 -23.58
N HIS A 111 9.00 -19.00 -22.46
CA HIS A 111 8.23 -20.24 -22.29
C HIS A 111 6.81 -20.03 -21.78
N TYR A 112 6.46 -18.80 -21.36
CA TYR A 112 5.15 -18.50 -20.79
C TYR A 112 4.14 -18.23 -21.91
N SER A 113 2.95 -18.83 -21.80
CA SER A 113 1.83 -18.44 -22.65
C SER A 113 1.27 -17.09 -22.18
N PRO A 114 1.00 -16.11 -23.08
CA PRO A 114 0.25 -14.91 -22.73
C PRO A 114 -1.15 -15.21 -22.18
N ASP A 115 -1.71 -16.39 -22.49
CA ASP A 115 -2.99 -16.84 -21.93
C ASP A 115 -2.93 -16.98 -20.40
N LEU A 116 -1.73 -17.06 -19.78
CA LEU A 116 -1.57 -17.10 -18.33
C LEU A 116 -2.09 -15.84 -17.63
N THR A 117 -2.13 -14.71 -18.34
CA THR A 117 -2.51 -13.34 -17.92
C THR A 117 -1.71 -12.74 -16.77
N THR A 118 -1.54 -13.45 -15.65
CA THR A 118 -0.81 -13.01 -14.46
C THR A 118 -0.36 -14.21 -13.66
N PHE A 119 0.72 -14.06 -12.90
CA PHE A 119 1.20 -15.08 -11.98
C PHE A 119 1.93 -14.44 -10.80
N ARG A 120 2.00 -15.19 -9.70
CA ARG A 120 2.71 -14.75 -8.50
C ARG A 120 4.16 -15.21 -8.54
N VAL A 121 5.04 -14.32 -8.11
CA VAL A 121 6.47 -14.54 -8.02
C VAL A 121 6.88 -14.50 -6.55
N PRO A 122 7.41 -15.60 -5.98
CA PRO A 122 7.88 -15.61 -4.60
C PRO A 122 8.95 -14.54 -4.38
N VAL A 123 8.85 -13.86 -3.23
CA VAL A 123 9.81 -12.83 -2.80
C VAL A 123 10.55 -13.35 -1.58
N VAL A 124 11.87 -13.29 -1.60
CA VAL A 124 12.75 -13.75 -0.52
C VAL A 124 13.61 -12.59 -0.03
N ASN A 125 13.51 -12.29 1.25
CA ASN A 125 14.38 -11.29 1.87
C ASN A 125 15.82 -11.80 1.92
N MET A 126 16.73 -10.94 1.50
CA MET A 126 18.16 -11.10 1.60
C MET A 126 18.64 -10.33 2.84
N VAL A 127 19.41 -11.01 3.67
CA VAL A 127 19.96 -10.52 4.93
C VAL A 127 21.46 -10.80 5.01
N GLY A 128 22.11 -10.21 6.00
CA GLY A 128 23.52 -10.37 6.23
C GLY A 128 23.98 -9.56 7.43
N SER A 129 25.28 -9.28 7.50
CA SER A 129 25.81 -8.41 8.54
C SER A 129 25.17 -7.02 8.48
N PHE A 130 24.76 -6.48 9.62
CA PHE A 130 24.04 -5.22 9.67
C PHE A 130 24.96 -4.01 9.41
N GLY A 131 24.63 -3.19 8.41
CA GLY A 131 25.34 -1.93 8.15
C GLY A 131 24.77 -0.75 8.94
N ARG A 132 25.62 0.17 9.40
CA ARG A 132 25.22 1.54 9.79
C ARG A 132 24.92 2.38 8.56
N GLU A 133 25.77 2.26 7.53
CA GLU A 133 25.66 2.97 6.26
C GLU A 133 25.92 2.03 5.07
N GLY A 134 25.76 2.58 3.85
CA GLY A 134 26.09 1.89 2.59
C GLY A 134 25.03 0.94 2.04
N SER A 135 25.27 0.47 0.80
CA SER A 135 24.27 -0.20 -0.05
C SER A 135 23.92 -1.63 0.39
N GLY A 136 24.79 -2.34 1.07
CA GLY A 136 24.47 -3.70 1.54
C GLY A 136 24.78 -4.82 0.57
N LEU A 137 25.01 -4.56 -0.71
CA LEU A 137 24.93 -5.61 -1.72
C LEU A 137 25.96 -6.73 -1.53
N ALA A 138 27.18 -6.42 -1.10
CA ALA A 138 28.21 -7.44 -0.82
C ALA A 138 27.96 -8.23 0.49
N ARG A 139 27.22 -7.65 1.43
CA ARG A 139 26.95 -8.23 2.76
C ARG A 139 25.61 -8.98 2.84
N LEU A 140 24.60 -8.54 2.11
CA LEU A 140 23.25 -9.12 2.06
C LEU A 140 23.19 -10.37 1.17
N ARG A 141 23.95 -11.40 1.54
CA ARG A 141 24.15 -12.61 0.73
C ARG A 141 23.49 -13.86 1.31
N PHE A 142 22.53 -13.70 2.22
CA PHE A 142 21.83 -14.82 2.82
C PHE A 142 20.33 -14.67 2.61
N ARG A 143 19.71 -15.69 2.03
CA ARG A 143 18.25 -15.85 2.00
C ARG A 143 17.76 -16.03 3.43
N ASP A 144 16.78 -15.23 3.82
CA ASP A 144 16.09 -15.39 5.10
C ASP A 144 15.06 -16.51 4.97
N GLU A 145 15.40 -17.69 5.46
CA GLU A 145 14.53 -18.88 5.46
C GLU A 145 14.09 -19.25 6.89
N ARG A 146 14.18 -18.29 7.81
CA ARG A 146 13.71 -18.46 9.19
C ARG A 146 12.26 -18.91 9.20
N SER A 147 11.92 -19.78 10.14
CA SER A 147 10.53 -20.14 10.40
C SER A 147 9.73 -18.90 10.87
N ILE A 148 8.40 -18.95 10.74
CA ILE A 148 7.52 -17.88 11.25
C ILE A 148 7.75 -17.65 12.75
N GLU A 149 8.07 -18.68 13.53
CA GLU A 149 8.42 -18.52 14.95
C GLU A 149 9.72 -17.73 15.12
N GLN A 150 10.77 -18.07 14.36
CA GLN A 150 12.05 -17.36 14.41
C GLN A 150 11.88 -15.88 13.99
N LEU A 151 11.12 -15.61 12.92
CA LEU A 151 10.81 -14.25 12.47
C LEU A 151 10.07 -13.44 13.54
N ASN A 152 9.05 -14.02 14.17
CA ASN A 152 8.27 -13.32 15.19
C ASN A 152 9.13 -12.96 16.41
N ARG A 153 10.07 -13.85 16.83
CA ARG A 153 11.05 -13.53 17.88
C ARG A 153 11.97 -12.36 17.50
N ALA A 154 12.25 -12.20 16.21
CA ALA A 154 13.02 -11.08 15.66
C ALA A 154 12.16 -9.81 15.40
N GLY A 155 10.87 -9.82 15.75
CA GLY A 155 9.97 -8.68 15.53
C GLY A 155 9.54 -8.51 14.06
N VAL A 156 9.58 -9.58 13.28
CA VAL A 156 9.11 -9.67 11.89
C VAL A 156 7.91 -10.62 11.84
N PHE A 157 6.78 -10.17 11.29
CA PHE A 157 5.53 -10.93 11.38
C PHE A 157 5.51 -12.18 10.48
N ALA A 158 5.99 -12.03 9.25
CA ALA A 158 6.00 -13.06 8.23
C ALA A 158 7.03 -12.72 7.14
N HIS A 159 7.31 -13.70 6.26
CA HIS A 159 8.02 -13.47 5.02
C HIS A 159 7.25 -12.53 4.09
N PRO A 160 7.94 -11.88 3.12
CA PRO A 160 7.30 -10.98 2.15
C PRO A 160 6.16 -11.63 1.39
N THR A 161 5.18 -10.82 0.99
CA THR A 161 4.10 -11.28 0.11
C THR A 161 4.66 -11.41 -1.31
N PRO A 162 4.31 -12.46 -2.09
CA PRO A 162 4.69 -12.57 -3.49
C PRO A 162 4.28 -11.34 -4.32
N ASN A 163 5.07 -11.01 -5.33
CA ASN A 163 4.72 -9.98 -6.32
C ASN A 163 3.88 -10.58 -7.45
N ALA A 164 3.15 -9.74 -8.17
CA ALA A 164 2.44 -10.14 -9.37
C ALA A 164 3.18 -9.65 -10.62
N ILE A 165 3.41 -10.56 -11.58
CA ILE A 165 3.83 -10.23 -12.95
C ILE A 165 2.65 -10.54 -13.87
N HIS A 166 2.38 -9.67 -14.83
CA HIS A 166 1.21 -9.79 -15.68
C HIS A 166 1.50 -9.43 -17.14
N VAL A 167 0.64 -9.90 -18.04
CA VAL A 167 0.69 -9.49 -19.45
C VAL A 167 0.34 -8.01 -19.58
N GLY A 168 0.83 -7.35 -20.63
CA GLY A 168 0.44 -5.98 -20.93
C GLY A 168 -1.08 -5.83 -21.08
N SER A 169 -1.67 -4.83 -20.39
CA SER A 169 -3.09 -4.53 -20.45
C SER A 169 -3.35 -3.06 -20.12
N ASP A 170 -4.29 -2.42 -20.81
CA ASP A 170 -4.79 -1.07 -20.54
C ASP A 170 -5.90 -1.04 -19.48
N GLU A 171 -6.44 -2.20 -19.09
CA GLU A 171 -7.50 -2.35 -18.08
C GLU A 171 -6.96 -2.76 -16.70
N VAL A 172 -5.69 -3.18 -16.60
CA VAL A 172 -5.10 -3.64 -15.33
C VAL A 172 -5.18 -2.58 -14.24
N GLU A 173 -5.46 -3.00 -13.01
CA GLU A 173 -5.30 -2.22 -11.79
C GLU A 173 -4.29 -2.94 -10.90
N VAL A 174 -3.32 -2.20 -10.37
CA VAL A 174 -2.27 -2.73 -9.49
C VAL A 174 -2.54 -2.28 -8.07
N ALA A 175 -2.64 -3.23 -7.14
CA ALA A 175 -2.83 -2.97 -5.72
C ALA A 175 -1.58 -2.35 -5.09
N HIS A 176 -1.76 -1.74 -3.92
CA HIS A 176 -0.63 -1.23 -3.12
C HIS A 176 0.35 -2.38 -2.78
N GLY A 177 1.65 -2.13 -2.97
CA GLY A 177 2.72 -3.11 -2.73
C GLY A 177 2.96 -4.10 -3.89
N ASN A 178 2.39 -3.89 -5.07
CA ASN A 178 2.63 -4.72 -6.28
C ASN A 178 2.25 -6.22 -6.16
N HIS A 179 1.65 -6.64 -5.04
CA HIS A 179 1.33 -8.05 -4.75
C HIS A 179 0.12 -8.60 -5.51
N PHE A 180 -0.79 -7.72 -5.95
CA PHE A 180 -2.05 -8.12 -6.57
C PHE A 180 -2.38 -7.20 -7.74
N VAL A 181 -2.95 -7.80 -8.78
CA VAL A 181 -3.52 -7.09 -9.93
C VAL A 181 -4.98 -7.50 -10.13
N SER A 182 -5.76 -6.68 -10.84
CA SER A 182 -7.17 -6.96 -11.16
C SER A 182 -7.38 -8.14 -12.12
N LEU A 183 -6.32 -8.62 -12.77
CA LEU A 183 -6.36 -9.74 -13.70
C LEU A 183 -6.43 -11.07 -12.94
N GLU A 184 -7.17 -12.03 -13.50
CA GLU A 184 -7.28 -13.40 -12.96
C GLU A 184 -6.33 -14.32 -13.71
N GLN A 185 -5.49 -15.05 -12.96
CA GLN A 185 -4.54 -16.03 -13.52
C GLN A 185 -5.29 -17.14 -14.25
N GLN A 186 -4.83 -17.46 -15.47
CA GLN A 186 -5.44 -18.48 -16.33
C GLN A 186 -4.40 -19.56 -16.71
N GLY A 187 -4.25 -20.56 -15.86
CA GLY A 187 -3.28 -21.64 -16.06
C GLY A 187 -2.12 -21.57 -15.06
N ASP A 188 -1.11 -22.39 -15.30
CA ASP A 188 0.03 -22.58 -14.39
C ASP A 188 1.33 -22.04 -14.99
N VAL A 189 2.23 -21.63 -14.10
CA VAL A 189 3.61 -21.30 -14.47
C VAL A 189 4.29 -22.56 -15.03
N PRO A 190 4.98 -22.47 -16.18
CA PRO A 190 5.71 -23.61 -16.74
C PRO A 190 6.79 -24.14 -15.79
N GLU A 191 6.79 -25.45 -15.55
CA GLU A 191 7.78 -26.12 -14.70
C GLU A 191 9.20 -25.92 -15.24
N GLY A 192 10.13 -25.54 -14.36
CA GLY A 192 11.54 -25.28 -14.70
C GLY A 192 11.83 -23.87 -15.22
N PHE A 193 10.81 -23.03 -15.40
CA PHE A 193 10.96 -21.64 -15.84
C PHE A 193 10.45 -20.64 -14.79
N GLU A 194 10.30 -21.08 -13.54
CA GLU A 194 9.78 -20.24 -12.48
C GLU A 194 10.69 -19.03 -12.23
N LEU A 195 10.06 -17.89 -11.92
CA LEU A 195 10.76 -16.69 -11.49
C LEU A 195 10.75 -16.57 -9.96
N GLU A 196 11.66 -15.77 -9.43
CA GLU A 196 11.65 -15.33 -8.04
C GLU A 196 12.20 -13.90 -7.92
N VAL A 197 11.91 -13.26 -6.79
CA VAL A 197 12.46 -11.95 -6.43
C VAL A 197 13.36 -12.10 -5.20
N LEU A 198 14.59 -11.62 -5.30
CA LEU A 198 15.47 -11.43 -4.17
C LEU A 198 15.35 -9.98 -3.69
N HIS A 199 14.91 -9.78 -2.46
CA HIS A 199 14.55 -8.47 -1.90
C HIS A 199 15.59 -8.05 -0.86
N VAL A 200 16.11 -6.83 -0.96
CA VAL A 200 17.09 -6.27 0.00
C VAL A 200 16.49 -5.08 0.77
N PRO A 201 15.46 -5.31 1.60
CA PRO A 201 14.70 -4.22 2.24
C PRO A 201 15.50 -3.47 3.31
N TRP A 202 16.52 -4.12 3.87
CA TRP A 202 17.24 -3.69 5.06
C TRP A 202 18.74 -3.68 4.80
N ARG A 203 19.20 -2.56 4.23
CA ARG A 203 20.59 -2.40 3.79
C ARG A 203 21.45 -1.85 4.90
N SER A 204 21.01 -0.75 5.48
CA SER A 204 21.73 -0.07 6.56
C SER A 204 20.77 0.62 7.53
N TRP A 205 21.28 0.99 8.71
CA TRP A 205 20.54 1.79 9.67
C TRP A 205 20.09 3.11 9.06
N SER A 206 20.99 3.85 8.41
CA SER A 206 20.66 5.16 7.85
C SER A 206 19.58 5.07 6.76
N GLN A 207 19.61 4.03 5.93
CA GLN A 207 18.57 3.74 4.95
C GLN A 207 17.23 3.43 5.61
N PHE A 208 17.20 2.52 6.59
CA PHE A 208 15.97 2.12 7.27
C PHE A 208 15.35 3.27 8.08
N GLU A 209 16.17 4.10 8.72
CA GLU A 209 15.74 5.30 9.43
C GLU A 209 15.05 6.28 8.47
N ARG A 210 15.71 6.65 7.36
CA ARG A 210 15.14 7.53 6.33
C ARG A 210 13.80 6.99 5.81
N LYS A 211 13.75 5.69 5.46
CA LYS A 211 12.53 5.02 4.98
C LYS A 211 11.40 5.09 6.02
N THR A 212 11.71 4.86 7.30
CA THR A 212 10.74 4.94 8.40
C THR A 212 10.20 6.36 8.59
N VAL A 213 11.09 7.36 8.60
CA VAL A 213 10.70 8.78 8.77
C VAL A 213 9.86 9.26 7.58
N ALA A 214 10.29 8.99 6.35
CA ALA A 214 9.57 9.38 5.15
C ALA A 214 8.16 8.74 5.10
N MET A 215 8.05 7.46 5.44
CA MET A 215 6.78 6.75 5.53
C MET A 215 5.85 7.39 6.57
N ALA A 216 6.37 7.72 7.76
CA ALA A 216 5.60 8.32 8.84
C ALA A 216 5.12 9.74 8.50
N LEU A 217 6.01 10.58 7.96
CA LEU A 217 5.64 11.93 7.48
C LEU A 217 4.59 11.87 6.37
N GLY A 218 4.65 10.85 5.51
CA GLY A 218 3.61 10.59 4.52
C GLY A 218 2.24 10.29 5.14
N PHE A 219 2.17 9.59 6.28
CA PHE A 219 0.91 9.40 7.01
C PHE A 219 0.47 10.68 7.73
N GLU A 220 1.39 11.42 8.35
CA GLU A 220 1.07 12.67 9.06
C GLU A 220 0.56 13.76 8.11
N ALA A 221 1.09 13.83 6.88
CA ALA A 221 0.61 14.72 5.82
C ALA A 221 -0.78 14.33 5.27
N ASN A 222 -1.25 13.11 5.53
CA ASN A 222 -2.51 12.58 5.03
C ASN A 222 -3.39 12.07 6.19
N PRO A 223 -3.93 12.97 7.05
CA PRO A 223 -4.67 12.59 8.26
C PRO A 223 -5.98 11.83 8.02
N GLY A 224 -6.45 11.78 6.76
CA GLY A 224 -7.57 10.93 6.36
C GLY A 224 -7.21 9.44 6.28
N LEU A 225 -5.91 9.10 6.19
CA LEU A 225 -5.44 7.73 6.17
C LEU A 225 -5.42 7.14 7.57
N ARG A 226 -5.92 5.91 7.67
CA ARG A 226 -6.01 5.18 8.93
C ARG A 226 -5.23 3.88 8.78
N PRO A 227 -3.90 3.89 9.00
CA PRO A 227 -3.12 2.65 8.96
C PRO A 227 -3.70 1.68 9.98
N SER A 228 -3.65 0.37 9.71
CA SER A 228 -4.07 -0.66 10.67
C SER A 228 -3.36 -0.52 12.02
N ALA A 229 -4.02 -0.88 13.13
CA ALA A 229 -3.37 -0.97 14.44
C ALA A 229 -2.09 -1.83 14.42
N ASN A 230 -2.07 -2.86 13.57
CA ASN A 230 -0.97 -3.78 13.37
C ASN A 230 0.04 -3.30 12.31
N HIS A 231 -0.06 -2.05 11.84
CA HIS A 231 0.85 -1.51 10.84
C HIS A 231 2.26 -1.38 11.43
N HIS A 232 3.15 -2.31 11.06
CA HIS A 232 4.52 -2.41 11.56
C HIS A 232 5.28 -1.08 11.41
N GLY A 233 5.16 -0.39 10.27
CA GLY A 233 5.79 0.93 10.07
C GLY A 233 5.37 1.99 11.09
N MET A 234 4.11 2.01 11.54
CA MET A 234 3.66 2.97 12.56
C MET A 234 4.13 2.58 13.97
N ARG A 235 4.41 1.29 14.21
CA ARG A 235 5.10 0.84 15.44
C ARG A 235 6.55 1.29 15.42
N ASP A 236 7.24 1.15 14.29
CA ASP A 236 8.61 1.64 14.10
C ASP A 236 8.69 3.17 14.21
N TRP A 237 7.70 3.93 13.72
CA TRP A 237 7.61 5.37 13.97
C TRP A 237 7.53 5.73 15.46
N ARG A 238 6.77 4.96 16.27
CA ARG A 238 6.71 5.19 17.72
C ARG A 238 8.06 4.92 18.38
N ARG A 239 8.74 3.84 17.97
CA ARG A 239 10.09 3.52 18.45
C ARG A 239 11.11 4.59 18.06
N TYR A 240 10.98 5.17 16.87
CA TYR A 240 11.81 6.29 16.42
C TYR A 240 11.62 7.51 17.34
N LYS A 241 10.38 7.92 17.59
CA LYS A 241 10.07 9.04 18.50
C LYS A 241 10.52 8.79 19.94
N ALA A 242 10.59 7.52 20.36
CA ALA A 242 11.11 7.13 21.66
C ALA A 242 12.63 6.96 21.71
N GLY A 243 13.33 7.11 20.57
CA GLY A 243 14.80 6.97 20.49
C GLY A 243 15.30 5.53 20.63
N VAL A 244 14.46 4.53 20.35
CA VAL A 244 14.78 3.09 20.51
C VAL A 244 14.61 2.29 19.22
N LEU A 245 14.38 2.94 18.08
CA LEU A 245 14.14 2.22 16.81
C LEU A 245 15.33 1.34 16.41
N GLU A 246 16.55 1.84 16.51
CA GLU A 246 17.77 1.10 16.16
C GLU A 246 17.91 -0.19 16.99
N ASP A 247 17.54 -0.13 18.27
CA ASP A 247 17.55 -1.29 19.17
C ASP A 247 16.61 -2.40 18.70
N PHE A 248 15.38 -2.04 18.39
CA PHE A 248 14.39 -3.01 17.91
C PHE A 248 14.70 -3.48 16.50
N PHE A 249 15.32 -2.64 15.67
CA PHE A 249 15.73 -3.04 14.33
C PHE A 249 16.88 -4.05 14.36
N ALA A 250 17.80 -3.94 15.33
CA ALA A 250 18.86 -4.92 15.55
C ALA A 250 18.36 -6.34 15.85
N LEU A 251 17.12 -6.52 16.32
CA LEU A 251 16.50 -7.85 16.48
C LEU A 251 16.27 -8.55 15.14
N ARG A 252 16.09 -7.78 14.05
CA ARG A 252 15.79 -8.32 12.70
C ARG A 252 17.03 -8.87 12.00
N MET A 253 18.20 -8.31 12.33
CA MET A 253 19.47 -8.58 11.65
C MET A 253 20.23 -9.70 12.31
N PRO A 254 20.75 -10.70 11.59
CA PRO A 254 21.49 -11.79 12.21
C PRO A 254 22.91 -11.38 12.66
N THR A 255 23.43 -12.05 13.68
CA THR A 255 24.88 -12.05 13.99
C THR A 255 25.62 -13.00 13.03
N THR A 256 26.95 -12.90 12.99
CA THR A 256 27.79 -13.81 12.20
C THR A 256 27.61 -15.27 12.63
N SER A 257 27.45 -15.53 13.94
CA SER A 257 27.19 -16.87 14.44
C SER A 257 25.79 -17.40 14.08
N GLU A 258 24.76 -16.54 14.08
CA GLU A 258 23.39 -16.92 13.74
C GLU A 258 23.24 -17.27 12.25
N LEU A 259 23.99 -16.58 11.37
CA LEU A 259 24.06 -16.93 9.95
C LEU A 259 24.54 -18.38 9.72
N ALA A 260 25.28 -18.96 10.67
CA ALA A 260 25.76 -20.34 10.61
C ALA A 260 24.82 -21.36 11.29
N ASP A 261 23.84 -20.94 12.10
CA ASP A 261 23.04 -21.80 12.99
C ASP A 261 21.64 -22.16 12.44
N GLY A 262 21.46 -22.08 11.12
CA GLY A 262 20.26 -22.48 10.39
C GLY A 262 19.16 -21.41 10.29
N GLY A 263 18.29 -21.55 9.29
CA GLY A 263 17.28 -20.54 8.91
C GLY A 263 17.81 -19.46 7.96
N TYR A 264 19.06 -19.60 7.50
CA TYR A 264 19.68 -18.76 6.48
C TYR A 264 20.37 -19.64 5.45
N VAL A 265 20.26 -19.27 4.17
CA VAL A 265 20.93 -19.98 3.08
C VAL A 265 21.76 -18.98 2.30
N GLU A 266 23.07 -19.24 2.16
CA GLU A 266 23.93 -18.35 1.37
C GLU A 266 23.51 -18.36 -0.10
N ASP A 267 23.34 -17.16 -0.66
CA ASP A 267 23.01 -16.91 -2.06
C ASP A 267 23.69 -15.61 -2.49
N THR A 268 24.72 -15.76 -3.33
CA THR A 268 25.51 -14.66 -3.89
C THR A 268 25.00 -14.20 -5.26
N SER A 269 23.83 -14.68 -5.71
CA SER A 269 23.31 -14.41 -7.07
C SER A 269 23.28 -12.93 -7.42
N ILE A 270 22.83 -12.06 -6.49
CA ILE A 270 22.77 -10.61 -6.73
C ILE A 270 24.17 -10.06 -7.02
N ILE A 271 25.12 -10.28 -6.10
CA ILE A 271 26.44 -9.67 -6.21
C ILE A 271 27.24 -10.26 -7.38
N ASP A 272 27.08 -11.56 -7.66
CA ASP A 272 27.76 -12.22 -8.76
C ASP A 272 27.22 -11.74 -10.11
N ALA A 273 25.90 -11.59 -10.24
CA ALA A 273 25.27 -11.05 -11.46
C ALA A 273 25.71 -9.60 -11.72
N LEU A 274 25.68 -8.74 -10.70
CA LEU A 274 26.08 -7.34 -10.85
C LEU A 274 27.56 -7.19 -11.21
N ARG A 275 28.45 -7.98 -10.59
CA ARG A 275 29.88 -7.99 -10.94
C ARG A 275 30.13 -8.52 -12.35
N ALA A 276 29.32 -9.47 -12.81
CA ALA A 276 29.43 -10.02 -14.17
C ALA A 276 29.03 -8.99 -15.25
N ILE A 277 28.16 -8.02 -14.94
CA ILE A 277 27.86 -6.89 -15.85
C ILE A 277 29.13 -6.07 -16.10
N GLY A 278 29.83 -5.68 -15.02
CA GLY A 278 31.09 -4.93 -15.11
C GLY A 278 31.02 -3.70 -16.02
N ASP A 279 32.00 -3.57 -16.91
CA ASP A 279 32.09 -2.44 -17.85
C ASP A 279 31.00 -2.43 -18.94
N ALA A 280 30.20 -3.50 -19.06
CA ALA A 280 29.08 -3.56 -20.00
C ALA A 280 27.81 -2.87 -19.49
N ALA A 281 27.83 -2.37 -18.24
CA ALA A 281 26.76 -1.57 -17.67
C ALA A 281 26.43 -0.35 -18.54
N VAL A 282 25.17 0.08 -18.51
CA VAL A 282 24.70 1.27 -19.23
C VAL A 282 25.31 2.55 -18.65
N VAL A 283 25.45 2.61 -17.33
CA VAL A 283 26.14 3.67 -16.59
C VAL A 283 27.16 3.04 -15.62
N PRO A 284 28.33 2.58 -16.11
CA PRO A 284 29.30 1.81 -15.32
C PRO A 284 29.78 2.52 -14.04
N ALA A 285 29.89 3.85 -14.07
CA ALA A 285 30.30 4.64 -12.91
C ALA A 285 29.28 4.51 -11.75
N GLN A 286 27.98 4.49 -12.06
CA GLN A 286 26.95 4.35 -11.03
C GLN A 286 26.92 2.93 -10.47
N LEU A 287 27.00 1.91 -11.34
CA LEU A 287 27.09 0.53 -10.88
C LEU A 287 28.32 0.30 -10.00
N SER A 288 29.49 0.78 -10.43
CA SER A 288 30.73 0.66 -9.66
C SER A 288 30.63 1.36 -8.31
N ALA A 289 29.99 2.53 -8.24
CA ALA A 289 29.79 3.25 -6.98
C ALA A 289 28.85 2.49 -6.03
N THR A 290 27.77 1.89 -6.55
CA THR A 290 26.83 1.09 -5.76
C THR A 290 27.47 -0.22 -5.23
N LEU A 291 28.42 -0.79 -5.96
CA LEU A 291 29.16 -1.99 -5.60
C LEU A 291 30.37 -1.74 -4.68
N ASP A 292 30.78 -0.48 -4.51
CA ASP A 292 31.91 -0.13 -3.63
C ASP A 292 31.47 -0.18 -2.16
N ASP A 293 31.96 -1.22 -1.46
CA ASP A 293 31.73 -1.43 -0.03
C ASP A 293 32.87 -0.85 0.84
N GLY A 294 33.86 -0.18 0.25
CA GLY A 294 35.01 0.37 0.97
C GLY A 294 34.67 1.44 2.00
N HIS A 295 33.48 2.03 1.89
CA HIS A 295 32.93 3.03 2.82
C HIS A 295 31.82 2.48 3.73
N ASP A 296 31.50 1.18 3.65
CA ASP A 296 30.49 0.59 4.50
C ASP A 296 30.92 0.59 5.97
N GLU A 297 30.12 1.20 6.83
CA GLU A 297 30.24 1.01 8.27
C GLU A 297 29.36 -0.16 8.71
N VAL A 298 29.95 -1.18 9.35
CA VAL A 298 29.25 -2.41 9.74
C VAL A 298 29.27 -2.59 11.26
N TYR A 299 28.15 -3.03 11.82
CA TYR A 299 28.06 -3.41 13.22
C TYR A 299 28.87 -4.67 13.51
N SER A 300 29.67 -4.65 14.59
CA SER A 300 30.18 -5.90 15.13
C SER A 300 29.07 -6.70 15.81
N ASP A 301 29.22 -8.03 15.88
CA ASP A 301 28.30 -8.90 16.62
C ASP A 301 28.09 -8.41 18.07
N GLU A 302 29.16 -7.94 18.73
CA GLU A 302 29.06 -7.40 20.09
C GLU A 302 28.20 -6.13 20.15
N GLN A 303 28.35 -5.21 19.19
CA GLN A 303 27.51 -4.01 19.12
C GLN A 303 26.05 -4.38 18.86
N LEU A 304 25.80 -5.33 17.95
CA LEU A 304 24.46 -5.80 17.63
C LEU A 304 23.79 -6.44 18.85
N LEU A 305 24.51 -7.29 19.59
CA LEU A 305 24.00 -7.90 20.82
C LEU A 305 23.67 -6.85 21.90
N ARG A 306 24.50 -5.82 22.08
CA ARG A 306 24.21 -4.71 23.02
C ARG A 306 22.93 -3.94 22.65
N LEU A 307 22.68 -3.72 21.36
CA LEU A 307 21.43 -3.12 20.88
C LEU A 307 20.23 -4.00 21.22
N ARG A 308 20.34 -5.32 20.98
CA ARG A 308 19.28 -6.29 21.31
C ARG A 308 19.02 -6.39 22.82
N GLU A 309 20.07 -6.35 23.65
CA GLU A 309 19.93 -6.28 25.10
C GLU A 309 19.16 -5.04 25.54
N ARG A 310 19.45 -3.88 24.92
CA ARG A 310 18.72 -2.64 25.16
C ARG A 310 17.27 -2.73 24.68
N ALA A 311 17.02 -3.35 23.53
CA ALA A 311 15.66 -3.62 23.04
C ALA A 311 14.84 -4.45 24.03
N ALA A 312 15.45 -5.48 24.63
CA ALA A 312 14.80 -6.33 25.63
C ALA A 312 14.35 -5.55 26.88
N LEU A 313 15.08 -4.50 27.28
CA LEU A 313 14.67 -3.61 28.39
C LEU A 313 13.40 -2.83 28.07
N PHE A 314 13.19 -2.47 26.80
CA PHE A 314 12.04 -1.69 26.34
C PHE A 314 10.89 -2.54 25.81
N GLN A 315 11.11 -3.84 25.53
CA GLN A 315 10.13 -4.75 24.93
C GLN A 315 8.78 -4.71 25.65
N ARG A 316 8.78 -4.84 26.98
CA ARG A 316 7.54 -4.84 27.78
C ARG A 316 6.75 -3.53 27.62
N TYR A 317 7.43 -2.40 27.55
CA TYR A 317 6.78 -1.10 27.37
C TYR A 317 6.25 -0.93 25.95
N ASP A 318 7.01 -1.36 24.94
CA ASP A 318 6.60 -1.33 23.54
C ASP A 318 5.37 -2.22 23.30
N ASP A 319 5.31 -3.41 23.92
CA ASP A 319 4.15 -4.31 23.82
C ASP A 319 2.90 -3.73 24.49
N VAL A 320 3.03 -3.15 25.69
CA VAL A 320 1.90 -2.49 26.37
C VAL A 320 1.41 -1.28 25.55
N ALA A 321 2.32 -0.45 25.05
CA ALA A 321 1.96 0.69 24.23
C ALA A 321 1.32 0.27 22.89
N HIS A 322 1.81 -0.82 22.29
CA HIS A 322 1.24 -1.36 21.06
C HIS A 322 -0.19 -1.86 21.29
N GLU A 323 -0.42 -2.60 22.38
CA GLU A 323 -1.72 -3.12 22.75
C GLU A 323 -2.71 -2.00 23.10
N GLU A 324 -2.28 -0.97 23.83
CA GLU A 324 -3.11 0.20 24.12
C GLU A 324 -3.54 0.94 22.84
N VAL A 325 -2.60 1.14 21.90
CA VAL A 325 -2.93 1.73 20.59
C VAL A 325 -3.89 0.84 19.80
N ARG A 326 -3.76 -0.48 19.88
CA ARG A 326 -4.67 -1.43 19.21
C ARG A 326 -6.09 -1.30 19.77
N LEU A 327 -6.24 -1.35 21.08
CA LEU A 327 -7.54 -1.23 21.75
C LEU A 327 -8.21 0.12 21.49
N LEU A 328 -7.46 1.22 21.57
CA LEU A 328 -7.99 2.56 21.27
C LEU A 328 -8.47 2.68 19.81
N ARG A 329 -7.79 2.00 18.87
CA ARG A 329 -8.21 1.99 17.46
C ARG A 329 -9.47 1.18 17.25
N GLU A 330 -9.58 0.02 17.89
CA GLU A 330 -10.80 -0.78 17.87
C GLU A 330 -12.00 0.00 18.41
N GLU A 331 -11.84 0.71 19.53
CA GLU A 331 -12.89 1.58 20.07
C GLU A 331 -13.28 2.69 19.09
N VAL A 332 -12.29 3.35 18.47
CA VAL A 332 -12.54 4.41 17.48
C VAL A 332 -13.28 3.85 16.26
N ASP A 333 -12.90 2.69 15.74
CA ASP A 333 -13.52 2.08 14.58
C ASP A 333 -14.96 1.60 14.87
N GLU A 334 -15.22 1.06 16.05
CA GLU A 334 -16.57 0.73 16.52
C GLU A 334 -17.45 2.00 16.60
N ARG A 335 -16.90 3.09 17.14
CA ARG A 335 -17.60 4.37 17.23
C ARG A 335 -17.91 4.96 15.86
N ASN A 336 -16.98 4.87 14.92
CA ASN A 336 -17.19 5.32 13.54
C ASN A 336 -18.22 4.47 12.82
N SER A 337 -18.21 3.15 13.00
CA SER A 337 -19.22 2.24 12.43
C SER A 337 -20.61 2.57 12.98
N THR A 338 -20.71 2.86 14.27
CA THR A 338 -21.96 3.31 14.90
C THR A 338 -22.42 4.64 14.31
N LEU A 339 -21.53 5.63 14.18
CA LEU A 339 -21.86 6.92 13.56
C LEU A 339 -22.34 6.76 12.12
N TYR A 340 -21.65 5.93 11.33
CA TYR A 340 -22.01 5.66 9.94
C TYR A 340 -23.41 5.04 9.84
N GLN A 341 -23.75 4.06 10.69
CA GLN A 341 -25.10 3.51 10.70
C GLN A 341 -26.16 4.54 11.11
N ARG A 342 -25.87 5.41 12.07
CA ARG A 342 -26.78 6.50 12.44
C ARG A 342 -26.98 7.50 11.30
N GLU A 343 -25.95 7.72 10.48
CA GLU A 343 -26.09 8.55 9.27
C GLU A 343 -26.99 7.88 8.23
N LEU A 344 -26.85 6.58 7.99
CA LEU A 344 -27.74 5.81 7.11
C LEU A 344 -29.19 5.83 7.62
N ASP A 345 -29.41 5.63 8.92
CA ASP A 345 -30.73 5.75 9.56
C ASP A 345 -31.34 7.14 9.31
N LEU A 346 -30.55 8.20 9.48
CA LEU A 346 -30.99 9.59 9.23
C LEU A 346 -31.37 9.83 7.78
N VAL A 347 -30.57 9.33 6.83
CA VAL A 347 -30.86 9.43 5.40
C VAL A 347 -32.17 8.69 5.08
N GLY A 348 -32.33 7.46 5.58
CA GLY A 348 -33.55 6.67 5.41
C GLY A 348 -34.79 7.36 5.97
N LEU A 349 -34.71 7.87 7.21
CA LEU A 349 -35.80 8.63 7.85
C LEU A 349 -36.13 9.91 7.08
N ARG A 350 -35.13 10.60 6.52
CA ARG A 350 -35.35 11.82 5.74
C ARG A 350 -36.08 11.51 4.43
N THR A 351 -35.68 10.44 3.74
CA THR A 351 -36.35 9.97 2.52
C THR A 351 -37.81 9.63 2.82
N ALA A 352 -38.06 8.80 3.84
CA ALA A 352 -39.41 8.43 4.27
C ALA A 352 -40.27 9.65 4.65
N TYR A 353 -39.70 10.60 5.40
CA TYR A 353 -40.38 11.85 5.75
C TYR A 353 -40.78 12.66 4.51
N ASN A 354 -39.90 12.78 3.52
CA ASN A 354 -40.19 13.51 2.28
C ASN A 354 -41.27 12.81 1.45
N GLU A 355 -41.21 11.48 1.31
CA GLU A 355 -42.21 10.68 0.58
C GLU A 355 -43.59 10.75 1.24
N LEU A 356 -43.65 10.63 2.58
CA LEU A 356 -44.89 10.81 3.33
C LEU A 356 -45.46 12.22 3.15
N GLY A 357 -44.60 13.25 3.11
CA GLY A 357 -45.02 14.63 2.87
C GLY A 357 -45.64 14.82 1.48
N GLN A 358 -45.08 14.18 0.45
CA GLN A 358 -45.64 14.22 -0.90
C GLN A 358 -47.01 13.52 -0.95
N ARG A 359 -47.11 12.31 -0.40
CA ARG A 359 -48.36 11.54 -0.36
C ARG A 359 -49.45 12.26 0.44
N GLU A 360 -49.08 12.90 1.54
CA GLU A 360 -50.00 13.70 2.35
C GLU A 360 -50.50 14.92 1.56
N ALA A 361 -49.62 15.65 0.88
CA ALA A 361 -50.00 16.78 0.03
C ALA A 361 -50.96 16.36 -1.10
N GLU A 362 -50.66 15.25 -1.80
CA GLU A 362 -51.55 14.69 -2.83
C GLU A 362 -52.92 14.31 -2.27
N ALA A 363 -52.96 13.68 -1.09
CA ALA A 363 -54.21 13.33 -0.42
C ALA A 363 -55.02 14.56 -0.01
N GLN A 364 -54.35 15.63 0.46
CA GLN A 364 -54.99 16.91 0.78
C GLN A 364 -55.55 17.59 -0.47
N THR A 365 -54.80 17.62 -1.57
CA THR A 365 -55.27 18.17 -2.86
C THR A 365 -56.50 17.41 -3.35
N LYS A 366 -56.47 16.07 -3.34
CA LYS A 366 -57.62 15.24 -3.73
C LYS A 366 -58.84 15.48 -2.84
N LEU A 367 -58.64 15.62 -1.53
CA LEU A 367 -59.72 15.96 -0.59
C LEU A 367 -60.32 17.34 -0.91
N TYR A 368 -59.47 18.33 -1.20
CA TYR A 368 -59.91 19.68 -1.56
C TYR A 368 -60.73 19.69 -2.87
N GLU A 369 -60.26 18.97 -3.90
CA GLU A 369 -61.00 18.80 -5.16
C GLU A 369 -62.37 18.14 -4.97
N LEU A 370 -62.44 17.10 -4.13
CA LEU A 370 -63.70 16.40 -3.81
C LEU A 370 -64.67 17.31 -3.04
N GLN A 371 -64.17 18.21 -2.18
CA GLN A 371 -65.00 19.17 -1.43
C GLN A 371 -65.57 20.28 -2.31
N LEU A 372 -64.91 20.61 -3.43
CA LEU A 372 -65.38 21.61 -4.39
C LEU A 372 -66.43 21.08 -5.37
N ARG A 373 -66.68 19.76 -5.40
CA ARG A 373 -67.72 19.19 -6.27
C ARG A 373 -69.11 19.64 -5.82
N GLU A 374 -69.91 20.12 -6.76
CA GLU A 374 -71.31 20.51 -6.52
C GLU A 374 -72.25 19.30 -6.43
N ASP A 375 -71.85 18.14 -6.97
CA ASP A 375 -72.57 16.86 -6.88
C ASP A 375 -72.53 16.31 -5.44
N ARG A 376 -73.71 16.25 -4.81
CA ARG A 376 -73.93 15.71 -3.45
C ARG A 376 -74.53 14.30 -3.46
N THR A 377 -74.14 13.44 -4.39
CA THR A 377 -74.46 12.02 -4.36
C THR A 377 -73.83 11.34 -3.14
N ALA A 378 -74.50 10.33 -2.57
CA ALA A 378 -73.97 9.54 -1.45
C ALA A 378 -72.59 8.92 -1.75
N ALA A 379 -72.33 8.58 -3.03
CA ALA A 379 -71.02 8.08 -3.47
C ALA A 379 -69.92 9.15 -3.41
N ALA A 380 -70.23 10.41 -3.74
CA ALA A 380 -69.30 11.53 -3.63
C ALA A 380 -68.99 11.86 -2.17
N GLU A 381 -69.99 11.84 -1.29
CA GLU A 381 -69.81 12.03 0.16
C GLU A 381 -68.97 10.92 0.79
N HIS A 382 -69.19 9.66 0.40
CA HIS A 382 -68.38 8.53 0.85
C HIS A 382 -66.92 8.65 0.40
N SER A 383 -66.70 9.02 -0.88
CA SER A 383 -65.35 9.25 -1.42
C SER A 383 -64.61 10.38 -0.71
N ALA A 384 -65.31 11.46 -0.34
CA ALA A 384 -64.75 12.56 0.43
C ALA A 384 -64.41 12.14 1.88
N ALA A 385 -65.26 11.32 2.51
CA ALA A 385 -65.00 10.78 3.84
C ALA A 385 -63.76 9.86 3.86
N ASP A 386 -63.63 8.98 2.86
CA ASP A 386 -62.46 8.11 2.71
C ASP A 386 -61.18 8.90 2.46
N ALA A 387 -61.22 9.90 1.57
CA ALA A 387 -60.09 10.78 1.31
C ALA A 387 -59.67 11.55 2.58
N ARG A 388 -60.64 11.98 3.39
CA ARG A 388 -60.38 12.66 4.68
C ARG A 388 -59.71 11.72 5.69
N ALA A 389 -60.18 10.48 5.78
CA ALA A 389 -59.56 9.46 6.63
C ALA A 389 -58.15 9.08 6.15
N GLN A 390 -57.91 9.07 4.84
CA GLN A 390 -56.59 8.82 4.26
C GLN A 390 -55.63 9.98 4.54
N ALA A 391 -56.03 11.23 4.33
CA ALA A 391 -55.22 12.42 4.63
C ALA A 391 -54.88 12.50 6.13
N ALA A 392 -55.84 12.21 7.02
CA ALA A 392 -55.59 12.19 8.46
C ALA A 392 -54.59 11.10 8.88
N ARG A 393 -54.65 9.90 8.28
CA ARG A 393 -53.68 8.82 8.53
C ARG A 393 -52.27 9.20 8.08
N LEU A 394 -52.12 9.71 6.86
CA LEU A 394 -50.83 10.16 6.33
C LEU A 394 -50.25 11.31 7.15
N GLY A 395 -51.08 12.25 7.60
CA GLY A 395 -50.64 13.34 8.50
C GLY A 395 -50.12 12.84 9.85
N ALA A 396 -50.75 11.80 10.43
CA ALA A 396 -50.28 11.18 11.66
C ALA A 396 -48.95 10.42 11.45
N GLU A 397 -48.82 9.68 10.34
CA GLU A 397 -47.56 9.01 9.96
C GLU A 397 -46.42 10.02 9.73
N LEU A 398 -46.70 11.11 9.02
CA LEU A 398 -45.74 12.18 8.77
C LEU A 398 -45.28 12.85 10.07
N LEU A 399 -46.20 13.08 11.02
CA LEU A 399 -45.88 13.61 12.34
C LEU A 399 -44.97 12.64 13.12
N GLY A 400 -45.25 11.34 13.07
CA GLY A 400 -44.42 10.30 13.68
C GLY A 400 -43.00 10.27 13.10
N ALA A 401 -42.88 10.28 11.77
CA ALA A 401 -41.59 10.34 11.08
C ALA A 401 -40.81 11.62 11.43
N ARG A 402 -41.50 12.76 11.55
CA ARG A 402 -40.89 14.04 11.98
C ARG A 402 -40.33 13.96 13.40
N GLN A 403 -41.07 13.35 14.34
CA GLN A 403 -40.63 13.19 15.72
C GLN A 403 -39.42 12.26 15.82
N GLN A 404 -39.42 11.15 15.07
CA GLN A 404 -38.28 10.25 14.99
C GLN A 404 -37.05 10.96 14.41
N LEU A 405 -37.21 11.70 13.31
CA LEU A 405 -36.13 12.49 12.72
C LEU A 405 -35.56 13.51 13.73
N GLN A 406 -36.43 14.23 14.43
CA GLN A 406 -36.00 15.17 15.48
C GLN A 406 -35.26 14.46 16.61
N ALA A 407 -35.74 13.30 17.08
CA ALA A 407 -35.08 12.56 18.14
C ALA A 407 -33.64 12.15 17.76
N VAL A 408 -33.44 11.64 16.54
CA VAL A 408 -32.11 11.26 16.04
C VAL A 408 -31.23 12.49 15.80
N GLU A 409 -31.76 13.57 15.23
CA GLU A 409 -31.01 14.82 15.04
C GLU A 409 -30.57 15.48 16.37
N GLN A 410 -31.30 15.23 17.46
CA GLN A 410 -30.98 15.78 18.78
C GLN A 410 -29.91 14.97 19.52
N MET A 411 -29.55 13.76 19.05
CA MET A 411 -28.55 12.92 19.69
C MET A 411 -27.17 13.59 19.74
N PRO A 412 -26.43 13.48 20.86
CA PRO A 412 -25.12 14.12 21.02
C PRO A 412 -24.12 13.77 19.92
N ALA A 413 -24.08 12.50 19.49
CA ALA A 413 -23.18 12.00 18.46
C ALA A 413 -23.38 12.69 17.10
N VAL A 414 -24.64 12.77 16.65
CA VAL A 414 -25.04 13.43 15.39
C VAL A 414 -24.76 14.94 15.43
N LYS A 415 -24.98 15.58 16.58
CA LYS A 415 -24.65 17.01 16.78
C LYS A 415 -23.15 17.25 16.70
N LEU A 416 -22.34 16.40 17.35
CA LEU A 416 -20.88 16.52 17.33
C LEU A 416 -20.34 16.37 15.92
N GLU A 417 -20.81 15.37 15.19
CA GLU A 417 -20.38 15.12 13.82
C GLU A 417 -20.75 16.28 12.88
N ARG A 418 -22.00 16.79 12.96
CA ARG A 418 -22.40 17.99 12.20
C ARG A 418 -21.54 19.20 12.53
N LYS A 419 -21.19 19.40 13.80
CA LYS A 419 -20.31 20.50 14.23
C LYS A 419 -18.90 20.32 13.67
N ALA A 420 -18.36 19.10 13.71
CA ALA A 420 -17.06 18.75 13.15
C ALA A 420 -17.03 18.94 11.61
N ARG A 421 -18.04 18.45 10.88
CA ARG A 421 -18.17 18.65 9.42
C ARG A 421 -18.28 20.13 9.03
N ARG A 422 -19.02 20.93 9.81
CA ARG A 422 -19.11 22.39 9.61
C ARG A 422 -17.75 23.07 9.85
N ALA A 423 -17.03 22.68 10.90
CA ALA A 423 -15.69 23.17 11.17
C ALA A 423 -14.72 22.79 10.04
N ALA A 424 -14.72 21.54 9.59
CA ALA A 424 -13.89 21.05 8.49
C ALA A 424 -14.18 21.80 7.17
N LYS A 425 -15.45 22.04 6.82
CA LYS A 425 -15.82 22.85 5.64
C LYS A 425 -15.37 24.31 5.74
N SER A 426 -15.26 24.86 6.95
CA SER A 426 -14.77 26.23 7.13
C SER A 426 -13.25 26.34 7.02
N VAL A 427 -12.53 25.27 7.34
CA VAL A 427 -11.08 25.16 7.18
C VAL A 427 -10.72 24.94 5.71
N LEU A 428 -11.43 24.06 4.99
CA LEU A 428 -11.20 23.77 3.57
C LEU A 428 -11.62 24.89 2.59
N ARG A 429 -12.27 25.95 3.08
CA ARG A 429 -12.63 27.15 2.31
C ARG A 429 -11.66 28.32 2.53
N ARG A 430 -10.68 28.15 3.43
CA ARG A 430 -9.57 29.07 3.65
C ARG A 430 -8.33 28.46 3.04
#